data_AF-A0A3N5MAH1-F1
#
_entry.id   AF-A0A3N5MAH1-F1
#
_cell.length_a   1.000
_cell.length_b   1.000
_cell.length_c   1.000
_cell.angle_alpha   90.00
_cell.angle_beta   90.00
_cell.angle_gamma   90.00
#
_symmetry.space_group_name_H-M   'P 1'
#
loop_
_entity.id
_entity.type
_entity.pdbx_description
1 polymer ?
#
loop_
_entity_poly.entity_id
_entity_poly.type
_entity_poly.pdbx_seq_one_letter_code
_entity_poly.pdbx_strand_id
1 'polypeptide(L)'
;MDAPFWTATIIFLAAYVVIISEKIHKTVVAIVGAGLMLIFKILEQHEAFHLEEFGVDWNVIFLLISMMVIINLMRPTGVFEYIAIKSAKWGKGEPFRIMAIFAVVTAVLSAFLDNVTTVLLITPVTMLIADAL
;
A
#
# COMPACT_ATOMS: atom_id res chain seq x y z
N MET A 1 26.07 19.55 -13.71
CA MET A 1 25.05 18.49 -13.87
C MET A 1 25.70 17.41 -14.70
N ASP A 2 25.95 16.27 -14.08
CA ASP A 2 26.87 15.27 -14.61
C ASP A 2 26.13 14.22 -15.44
N ALA A 3 26.84 13.52 -16.33
CA ALA A 3 26.28 12.42 -17.13
C ALA A 3 25.48 11.36 -16.31
N PRO A 4 25.93 10.91 -15.12
CA PRO A 4 25.16 9.95 -14.30
C PRO A 4 23.83 10.50 -13.78
N PHE A 5 23.71 11.82 -13.58
CA PHE A 5 22.45 12.42 -13.15
C PHE A 5 21.37 12.30 -14.22
N TRP A 6 21.73 12.56 -15.48
CA TRP A 6 20.80 12.47 -16.60
C TRP A 6 20.39 11.03 -16.90
N THR A 7 21.32 10.07 -16.81
CA THR A 7 21.00 8.65 -17.00
C THR A 7 20.06 8.14 -15.90
N ALA A 8 20.32 8.47 -14.63
CA ALA A 8 19.44 8.13 -13.51
C ALA A 8 18.03 8.69 -13.71
N THR A 9 17.94 9.95 -14.12
CA THR A 9 16.65 10.63 -14.37
C THR A 9 15.87 9.95 -15.50
N ILE A 10 16.54 9.57 -16.59
CA ILE A 10 15.90 8.86 -17.70
C ILE A 10 15.38 7.50 -17.24
N ILE A 11 16.19 6.73 -16.49
CA ILE A 11 15.77 5.42 -15.96
C ILE A 11 14.56 5.58 -15.06
N PHE A 12 14.58 6.57 -14.15
CA PHE A 12 13.47 6.85 -13.24
C PHE A 12 12.19 7.20 -13.99
N LEU A 13 12.24 8.17 -14.93
CA LEU A 13 11.08 8.59 -15.70
C LEU A 13 10.52 7.45 -16.57
N ALA A 14 11.40 6.68 -17.21
CA ALA A 14 10.98 5.53 -18.01
C ALA A 14 10.29 4.46 -17.15
N ALA A 15 10.87 4.10 -16.01
CA ALA A 15 10.27 3.16 -15.05
C ALA A 15 8.90 3.68 -14.58
N TYR A 16 8.80 4.96 -14.25
CA TYR A 16 7.56 5.58 -13.78
C TYR A 16 6.46 5.57 -14.84
N VAL A 17 6.78 5.89 -16.09
CA VAL A 17 5.83 5.81 -17.22
C VAL A 17 5.32 4.39 -17.43
N VAL A 18 6.21 3.39 -17.34
CA VAL A 18 5.81 1.97 -17.49
C VAL A 18 4.93 1.52 -16.32
N ILE A 19 5.22 1.94 -15.09
CA ILE A 19 4.38 1.66 -13.91
C ILE A 19 2.99 2.27 -14.07
N ILE A 20 2.91 3.54 -14.47
CA ILE A 20 1.62 4.23 -14.69
C ILE A 20 0.83 3.59 -15.85
N SER A 21 1.53 3.08 -16.87
CA SER A 21 0.86 2.40 -17.97
C SER A 21 0.18 1.10 -17.54
N GLU A 22 0.48 0.55 -16.36
CA GLU A 22 -0.04 -0.72 -15.81
C GLU A 22 0.09 -1.95 -16.74
N LYS A 23 0.85 -1.84 -17.84
CA LYS A 23 1.06 -2.92 -18.83
C LYS A 23 2.00 -4.02 -18.32
N ILE A 24 2.88 -3.68 -17.38
CA ILE A 24 3.88 -4.57 -16.81
C ILE A 24 3.77 -4.50 -15.28
N HIS A 25 3.96 -5.63 -14.61
CA HIS A 25 3.89 -5.70 -13.16
C HIS A 25 4.93 -4.76 -12.51
N LYS A 26 4.46 -3.84 -11.66
CA LYS A 26 5.28 -2.80 -11.01
C LYS A 26 6.55 -3.33 -10.35
N THR A 27 6.50 -4.51 -9.75
CA THR A 27 7.66 -5.18 -9.14
C THR A 27 8.75 -5.49 -10.15
N VAL A 28 8.39 -5.98 -11.34
CA VAL A 28 9.36 -6.30 -12.41
C VAL A 28 10.02 -5.01 -12.89
N VAL A 29 9.24 -3.96 -13.10
CA VAL A 29 9.75 -2.65 -13.54
C VAL A 29 10.71 -2.07 -12.51
N ALA A 30 10.37 -2.12 -11.22
CA ALA A 30 11.22 -1.64 -10.13
C ALA A 30 12.55 -2.40 -10.05
N ILE A 31 12.52 -3.74 -10.13
CA ILE A 31 13.74 -4.57 -10.08
C ILE A 31 14.62 -4.32 -11.32
N VAL A 32 14.04 -4.21 -12.51
CA VAL A 32 14.78 -3.89 -13.74
C VAL A 32 15.40 -2.49 -13.66
N GLY A 33 14.63 -1.49 -13.20
CA GLY A 33 15.13 -0.13 -12.98
C GLY A 33 16.31 -0.10 -12.01
N ALA A 34 16.19 -0.77 -10.86
CA ALA A 34 17.29 -0.91 -9.90
C ALA A 34 18.51 -1.63 -10.50
N GLY A 35 18.28 -2.70 -11.28
CA GLY A 35 19.35 -3.41 -11.99
C GLY A 35 20.08 -2.53 -12.99
N LEU A 36 19.37 -1.68 -13.74
CA LEU A 36 19.98 -0.72 -14.66
C LEU A 36 20.84 0.31 -13.91
N MET A 37 20.39 0.80 -12.76
CA MET A 37 21.16 1.73 -11.92
C MET A 37 22.51 1.14 -11.50
N LEU A 38 22.54 -0.16 -11.15
CA LEU A 38 23.76 -0.88 -10.81
C LEU A 38 24.65 -1.16 -12.03
N ILE A 39 24.07 -1.58 -13.16
CA ILE A 39 24.80 -1.89 -14.39
C ILE A 39 25.52 -0.66 -14.94
N PHE A 40 24.87 0.50 -14.91
CA PHE A 40 25.46 1.77 -15.33
C PHE A 40 26.40 2.38 -14.27
N LYS A 41 26.62 1.68 -13.14
CA LYS A 41 27.44 2.14 -12.00
C LYS A 41 27.06 3.53 -11.51
N ILE A 42 25.75 3.82 -11.56
CA ILE A 42 25.20 5.06 -10.98
C ILE A 42 25.20 4.94 -9.46
N LEU A 43 24.96 3.72 -8.97
CA LEU A 43 25.09 3.33 -7.57
C LEU A 43 25.91 2.05 -7.47
N GLU A 44 26.72 1.92 -6.44
CA GLU A 44 27.37 0.66 -6.10
C GLU A 44 26.40 -0.27 -5.35
N GLN A 45 26.69 -1.58 -5.38
CA GLN A 45 25.85 -2.57 -4.69
C GLN A 45 25.75 -2.29 -3.19
N HIS A 46 26.85 -1.88 -2.55
CA HIS A 46 26.84 -1.53 -1.14
C HIS A 46 25.88 -0.36 -0.87
N GLU A 47 25.89 0.66 -1.71
CA GLU A 47 25.02 1.83 -1.59
C GLU A 47 23.55 1.46 -1.79
N ALA A 48 23.25 0.62 -2.79
CA ALA A 48 21.89 0.20 -3.10
C ALA A 48 21.22 -0.67 -2.02
N PHE A 49 21.99 -1.39 -1.19
CA PHE A 49 21.44 -2.27 -0.16
C PHE A 49 21.64 -1.80 1.28
N HIS A 50 22.63 -0.95 1.55
CA HIS A 50 23.03 -0.59 2.92
C HIS A 50 22.96 0.91 3.24
N LEU A 51 22.89 1.79 2.24
CA LEU A 51 22.69 3.22 2.51
C LEU A 51 21.20 3.54 2.50
N GLU A 52 20.68 4.08 3.59
CA GLU A 52 19.27 4.47 3.71
C GLU A 52 18.88 5.59 2.74
N GLU A 53 19.83 6.43 2.32
CA GLU A 53 19.56 7.58 1.44
C GLU A 53 19.36 7.18 -0.03
N PHE A 54 20.07 6.16 -0.52
CA PHE A 54 20.07 5.76 -1.93
C PHE A 54 19.54 4.34 -2.17
N GLY A 55 19.58 3.51 -1.13
CA GLY A 55 19.28 2.10 -1.19
C GLY A 55 17.91 1.72 -0.64
N VAL A 56 17.72 0.43 -0.43
CA VAL A 56 16.47 -0.11 0.10
C VAL A 56 16.35 0.21 1.59
N ASP A 57 15.27 0.90 1.97
CA ASP A 57 14.89 1.08 3.37
C ASP A 57 14.31 -0.23 3.94
N TRP A 58 15.15 -0.97 4.65
CA TRP A 58 14.75 -2.23 5.28
C TRP A 58 13.73 -2.05 6.41
N ASN A 59 13.73 -0.92 7.11
CA ASN A 59 12.74 -0.66 8.16
C ASN A 59 11.34 -0.61 7.55
N VAL A 60 11.19 0.07 6.40
CA VAL A 60 9.92 0.10 5.67
C VAL A 60 9.52 -1.28 5.16
N ILE A 61 10.46 -2.04 4.57
CA ILE A 61 10.19 -3.40 4.09
C ILE A 61 9.71 -4.31 5.24
N PHE A 62 10.43 -4.35 6.36
CA PHE A 62 10.05 -5.17 7.51
C PHE A 62 8.75 -4.70 8.16
N LEU A 63 8.51 -3.38 8.21
CA LEU A 63 7.25 -2.82 8.69
C LEU A 63 6.07 -3.32 7.85
N LEU A 64 6.16 -3.20 6.52
CA LEU A 64 5.10 -3.64 5.60
C LEU A 64 4.88 -5.16 5.66
N ILE A 65 5.95 -5.96 5.70
CA ILE A 65 5.85 -7.43 5.85
C ILE A 65 5.17 -7.78 7.17
N SER A 66 5.58 -7.17 8.28
CA SER A 66 5.02 -7.46 9.60
C SER A 66 3.54 -7.10 9.67
N MET A 67 3.16 -5.94 9.12
CA MET A 67 1.77 -5.55 8.97
C MET A 67 0.99 -6.59 8.15
N MET A 68 1.46 -6.96 6.97
CA MET A 68 0.78 -7.96 6.12
C MET A 68 0.61 -9.32 6.80
N VAL A 69 1.61 -9.79 7.57
CA VAL A 69 1.52 -11.05 8.32
C VAL A 69 0.43 -10.96 9.38
N ILE A 70 0.43 -9.90 10.21
CA ILE A 70 -0.59 -9.69 11.24
C ILE A 70 -1.98 -9.64 10.62
N ILE A 71 -2.13 -8.93 9.50
CA ILE A 71 -3.41 -8.78 8.81
C ILE A 71 -3.90 -10.12 8.24
N ASN A 72 -3.04 -10.90 7.60
CA ASN A 72 -3.40 -12.21 7.07
C ASN A 72 -3.81 -13.20 8.18
N LEU A 73 -3.23 -13.08 9.37
CA LEU A 73 -3.63 -13.88 10.54
C LEU A 73 -4.98 -13.42 11.13
N MET A 74 -5.25 -12.12 11.14
CA MET A 74 -6.49 -11.56 11.69
C MET A 74 -7.69 -11.71 10.75
N ARG A 75 -7.50 -11.57 9.43
CA ARG A 75 -8.60 -11.56 8.45
C ARG A 75 -9.55 -12.78 8.59
N PRO A 76 -9.08 -14.03 8.72
CA PRO A 76 -9.96 -15.20 8.85
C PRO A 76 -10.80 -15.23 10.13
N THR A 77 -10.45 -14.43 11.16
CA THR A 77 -11.18 -14.42 12.45
C THR A 77 -12.53 -13.70 12.37
N GLY A 78 -12.80 -12.95 11.29
CA GLY A 78 -14.04 -12.19 11.14
C GLY A 78 -14.11 -10.91 12.00
N VAL A 79 -12.99 -10.48 12.59
CA VAL A 79 -12.98 -9.32 13.51
C VAL A 79 -13.39 -8.03 12.80
N PHE A 80 -13.03 -7.87 11.53
CA PHE A 80 -13.30 -6.67 10.75
C PHE A 80 -14.77 -6.57 10.36
N GLU A 81 -15.37 -7.69 9.94
CA GLU A 81 -16.79 -7.84 9.69
C GLU A 81 -17.60 -7.56 10.95
N TYR A 82 -17.15 -8.08 12.09
CA TYR A 82 -17.77 -7.80 13.39
C TYR A 82 -17.77 -6.30 13.72
N ILE A 83 -16.62 -5.62 13.58
CA ILE A 83 -16.48 -4.18 13.84
C ILE A 83 -17.40 -3.38 12.91
N ALA A 84 -17.45 -3.73 11.63
CA ALA A 84 -18.21 -3.00 10.64
C ALA A 84 -19.73 -3.18 10.83
N ILE A 85 -20.21 -4.40 11.10
CA ILE A 85 -21.63 -4.66 11.42
C ILE A 85 -22.04 -3.94 12.71
N LYS A 86 -21.19 -3.96 13.74
CA LYS A 86 -21.46 -3.28 15.02
C LYS A 86 -21.54 -1.77 14.84
N SER A 87 -20.63 -1.21 14.06
CA SER A 87 -20.60 0.20 13.67
C SER A 87 -21.86 0.63 12.90
N ALA A 88 -22.33 -0.22 11.99
CA ALA A 88 -23.57 0.03 11.24
C ALA A 88 -24.80 0.10 12.15
N LYS A 89 -24.92 -0.87 13.08
CA LYS A 89 -26.01 -0.89 14.07
C LYS A 89 -26.02 0.36 14.94
N TRP A 90 -24.85 0.92 15.27
CA TRP A 90 -24.76 2.19 16.00
C TRP A 90 -25.24 3.41 15.21
N GLY A 91 -25.21 3.35 13.88
CA GLY A 91 -25.73 4.39 13.01
C GLY A 91 -27.27 4.45 12.95
N LYS A 92 -27.97 3.44 13.49
CA LYS A 92 -29.44 3.40 13.63
C LYS A 92 -30.24 3.65 12.33
N GLY A 93 -29.68 3.27 11.19
CA GLY A 93 -30.37 3.39 9.90
C GLY A 93 -30.24 4.76 9.22
N GLU A 94 -29.53 5.73 9.80
CA GLU A 94 -29.26 6.99 9.11
C GLU A 94 -27.99 6.91 8.24
N PRO A 95 -28.10 7.07 6.91
CA PRO A 95 -26.97 6.89 6.00
C PRO A 95 -25.77 7.80 6.31
N PHE A 96 -26.02 9.08 6.62
CA PHE A 96 -24.96 10.04 6.93
C PHE A 96 -24.20 9.68 8.22
N ARG A 97 -24.93 9.20 9.23
CA ARG A 97 -24.34 8.77 10.50
C ARG A 97 -23.51 7.50 10.34
N ILE A 98 -24.01 6.53 9.57
CA ILE A 98 -23.28 5.30 9.25
C ILE A 98 -22.00 5.63 8.50
N MET A 99 -22.07 6.50 7.50
CA MET A 99 -20.91 6.95 6.73
C MET A 99 -19.87 7.63 7.63
N ALA A 100 -20.29 8.50 8.55
CA ALA A 100 -19.37 9.15 9.50
C ALA A 100 -18.70 8.13 10.44
N ILE A 101 -19.45 7.16 10.96
CA ILE A 101 -18.89 6.09 11.81
C ILE A 101 -17.89 5.26 10.99
N PHE A 102 -18.24 4.92 9.75
CA PHE A 102 -17.38 4.14 8.87
C PHE A 102 -16.10 4.87 8.54
N ALA A 103 -16.15 6.19 8.31
CA ALA A 103 -14.95 7.00 8.11
C ALA A 103 -14.02 6.96 9.33
N VAL A 104 -14.55 7.10 10.55
CA VAL A 104 -13.76 7.02 11.79
C VAL A 104 -13.17 5.63 11.99
N VAL A 105 -13.97 4.58 11.80
CA VAL A 105 -13.53 3.19 11.89
C VAL A 105 -12.43 2.91 10.87
N THR A 106 -12.62 3.36 9.63
CA THR A 106 -11.61 3.25 8.56
C THR A 106 -10.32 3.93 8.96
N ALA A 107 -10.39 5.16 9.48
CA ALA A 107 -9.20 5.91 9.90
C ALA A 107 -8.43 5.19 11.02
N VAL A 108 -9.14 4.65 12.02
CA VAL A 108 -8.52 3.88 13.10
C VAL A 108 -7.92 2.57 12.59
N LEU A 109 -8.67 1.83 11.77
CA LEU A 109 -8.20 0.56 11.21
C LEU A 109 -7.01 0.76 10.26
N SER A 110 -6.99 1.83 9.46
CA SER A 110 -5.91 2.17 8.51
C SER A 110 -4.59 2.49 9.19
N ALA A 111 -4.56 2.74 10.50
CA ALA A 111 -3.31 2.88 11.26
C ALA A 111 -2.62 1.53 11.49
N PHE A 112 -3.36 0.42 11.44
CA PHE A 112 -2.88 -0.94 11.67
C PHE A 112 -2.88 -1.80 10.41
N LEU A 113 -3.85 -1.57 9.53
CA LEU A 113 -4.04 -2.27 8.27
C LEU A 113 -3.31 -1.53 7.15
N ASP A 114 -2.82 -2.29 6.15
CA ASP A 114 -2.44 -1.67 4.89
C ASP A 114 -3.69 -1.13 4.16
N ASN A 115 -3.48 -0.06 3.37
CA ASN A 115 -4.57 0.66 2.71
C ASN A 115 -5.42 -0.25 1.79
N VAL A 116 -4.79 -1.20 1.08
CA VAL A 116 -5.51 -2.09 0.15
C VAL A 116 -6.40 -3.05 0.94
N THR A 117 -5.87 -3.67 2.01
CA THR A 117 -6.67 -4.55 2.87
C THR A 117 -7.83 -3.80 3.53
N THR A 118 -7.59 -2.59 4.03
CA THR A 118 -8.65 -1.77 4.65
C THR A 118 -9.82 -1.57 3.70
N VAL A 119 -9.54 -1.18 2.45
CA VAL A 119 -10.57 -0.99 1.42
C VAL A 119 -11.28 -2.30 1.11
N LEU A 120 -10.54 -3.41 0.92
CA LEU A 120 -11.13 -4.71 0.60
C LEU A 120 -12.04 -5.25 1.71
N LEU A 121 -11.81 -4.89 2.97
CA LEU A 121 -12.65 -5.30 4.10
C LEU A 121 -13.88 -4.39 4.26
N ILE A 122 -13.71 -3.08 4.11
CA ILE A 122 -14.79 -2.12 4.37
C ILE A 122 -15.76 -2.04 3.19
N THR A 123 -15.29 -2.23 1.95
CA THR A 123 -16.13 -2.20 0.74
C THR A 123 -17.31 -3.18 0.81
N PRO A 124 -17.13 -4.50 1.02
CA PRO A 124 -18.25 -5.44 1.04
C PRO A 124 -19.23 -5.12 2.18
N VAL A 125 -18.74 -4.69 3.35
CA VAL A 125 -19.64 -4.34 4.46
C VAL A 125 -20.43 -3.07 4.17
N THR A 126 -19.79 -2.08 3.54
CA THR A 126 -20.47 -0.86 3.10
C THR A 126 -21.55 -1.15 2.07
N MET A 127 -21.26 -2.02 1.09
CA MET A 127 -22.27 -2.47 0.11
C MET A 127 -23.43 -3.20 0.78
N LEU A 128 -23.15 -4.16 1.68
CA LEU A 128 -24.19 -4.89 2.41
C LEU A 128 -25.14 -3.99 3.21
N ILE A 129 -24.62 -2.90 3.78
CA ILE A 129 -25.44 -1.95 4.53
C ILE A 129 -26.21 -1.02 3.60
N ALA A 130 -25.59 -0.58 2.51
CA ALA A 130 -26.26 0.24 1.50
C ALA A 130 -27.46 -0.50 0.88
N ASP A 131 -27.35 -1.81 0.65
CA ASP A 131 -28.44 -2.64 0.13
C ASP A 131 -29.54 -2.91 1.18
N ALA A 132 -29.22 -2.80 2.47
CA ALA A 132 -30.13 -3.12 3.58
C ALA A 132 -30.90 -1.90 4.14
N LEU A 133 -30.54 -0.68 3.70
CA LEU A 133 -31.18 0.59 4.07
C LEU A 133 -32.17 1.05 2.99
#